data_AF-A0A6P2BKA6-F1
#
_entry.id   AF-A0A6P2BKA6-F1
#
_cell.length_a   1.000
_cell.length_b   1.000
_cell.length_c   1.000
_cell.angle_alpha   90.00
_cell.angle_beta   90.00
_cell.angle_gamma   90.00
#
_symmetry.space_group_name_H-M   'P 1'
#
loop_
_entity.id
_entity.type
_entity.pdbx_description
1 polymer ?
#
loop_
_entity_poly.entity_id
_entity_poly.type
_entity_poly.pdbx_seq_one_letter_code
_entity_poly.pdbx_strand_id
1 'polypeptide(L)'
;MIEAMLVKSPKDYEKLNPHMVHGAFHGGDRGIAQSGGLRPAPGWGSHRMPIAGLFQAGVTAHPGGSITGVPGSNAPMVLLHDLGHDPAEVLSPS
;
A
#
# COMPACT_ATOMS: atom_id res chain seq x y z
N MET A 1 -14.04 27.74 -26.50
CA MET A 1 -15.10 27.64 -25.48
C MET A 1 -14.75 26.47 -24.57
N ILE A 2 -14.97 26.57 -23.26
CA ILE A 2 -14.82 25.42 -22.35
C ILE A 2 -16.15 24.66 -22.33
N GLU A 3 -16.11 23.35 -22.61
CA GLU A 3 -17.32 22.50 -22.72
C GLU A 3 -17.75 21.88 -21.38
N ALA A 4 -16.83 21.67 -20.43
CA ALA A 4 -17.13 21.12 -19.12
C ALA A 4 -16.05 21.43 -18.06
N MET A 5 -16.47 21.37 -16.79
CA MET A 5 -15.61 21.51 -15.60
C MET A 5 -16.05 20.53 -14.51
N LEU A 6 -15.09 19.89 -13.84
CA LEU A 6 -15.32 18.99 -12.71
C LEU A 6 -14.45 19.41 -11.53
N VAL A 7 -15.06 19.54 -10.35
CA VAL A 7 -14.36 19.79 -9.09
C VAL A 7 -14.60 18.61 -8.15
N LYS A 8 -13.55 18.15 -7.48
CA LYS A 8 -13.61 17.10 -6.45
C LYS A 8 -12.94 17.61 -5.19
N SER A 9 -13.66 17.54 -4.09
CA SER A 9 -13.17 17.79 -2.74
C SER A 9 -12.66 16.51 -2.08
N PRO A 10 -11.89 16.60 -0.98
CA PRO A 10 -11.51 15.43 -0.18
C PRO A 10 -12.70 14.54 0.22
N LYS A 11 -13.86 15.15 0.55
CA LYS A 11 -15.09 14.43 0.89
C LYS A 11 -15.64 13.61 -0.28
N ASP A 12 -15.42 14.06 -1.51
CA ASP A 12 -15.87 13.30 -2.68
C ASP A 12 -15.04 12.03 -2.87
N TYR A 13 -13.74 12.08 -2.58
CA TYR A 13 -12.88 10.90 -2.63
C TYR A 13 -13.20 9.89 -1.52
N GLU A 14 -13.44 10.37 -0.30
CA GLU A 14 -13.85 9.50 0.82
C GLU A 14 -15.22 8.84 0.57
N LYS A 15 -16.15 9.53 -0.10
CA LYS A 15 -17.42 8.93 -0.56
C LYS A 15 -17.22 7.88 -1.64
N LEU A 16 -16.28 8.09 -2.57
CA LEU A 16 -15.99 7.15 -3.65
C LEU A 16 -15.23 5.92 -3.13
N ASN A 17 -14.35 6.11 -2.15
CA ASN A 17 -13.61 5.04 -1.50
C ASN A 17 -13.43 5.36 -0.01
N PRO A 18 -14.15 4.67 0.89
CA PRO A 18 -14.07 4.89 2.34
C PRO A 18 -12.67 4.72 2.95
N HIS A 19 -11.76 4.01 2.26
CA HIS A 19 -10.36 3.91 2.67
C HIS A 19 -9.62 5.27 2.60
N MET A 20 -10.08 6.20 1.76
CA MET A 20 -9.50 7.53 1.59
C MET A 20 -10.01 8.49 2.66
N VAL A 21 -9.81 8.13 3.94
CA VAL A 21 -10.23 8.94 5.09
C VAL A 21 -9.70 10.36 4.95
N HIS A 22 -10.58 11.36 5.02
CA HIS A 22 -10.26 12.77 4.78
C HIS A 22 -9.61 13.06 3.41
N GLY A 23 -9.86 12.23 2.41
CA GLY A 23 -9.25 12.29 1.08
C GLY A 23 -7.82 11.74 1.00
N ALA A 24 -7.34 11.01 2.02
CA ALA A 24 -5.98 10.49 2.07
C ALA A 24 -5.81 9.22 1.21
N PHE A 25 -5.44 9.39 -0.06
CA PHE A 25 -5.22 8.29 -1.02
C PHE A 25 -4.22 7.22 -0.56
N HIS A 26 -3.24 7.62 0.26
CA HIS A 26 -2.15 6.74 0.68
C HIS A 26 -2.34 6.14 2.07
N GLY A 27 -3.50 6.38 2.70
CA GLY A 27 -3.79 6.01 4.09
C GLY A 27 -2.92 6.74 5.10
N GLY A 28 -3.57 7.45 6.02
CA GLY A 28 -2.90 8.23 7.05
C GLY A 28 -2.08 9.41 6.51
N ASP A 29 -1.36 10.05 7.42
CA ASP A 29 -0.43 11.15 7.21
C ASP A 29 0.93 10.68 6.66
N ARG A 30 1.69 11.61 6.08
CA ARG A 30 3.06 11.40 5.56
C ARG A 30 4.14 11.86 6.55
N GLY A 31 3.78 12.19 7.79
CA GLY A 31 4.71 12.49 8.85
C GLY A 31 5.52 11.28 9.32
N ILE A 32 6.52 11.54 10.17
CA ILE A 32 7.46 10.54 10.69
C ILE A 32 6.72 9.41 11.44
N ALA A 33 5.68 9.77 12.20
CA ALA A 33 4.87 8.81 12.96
C ALA A 33 4.14 7.78 12.08
N GLN A 34 3.96 8.07 10.78
CA GLN A 34 3.35 7.17 9.80
C GLN A 34 4.28 6.99 8.61
N SER A 35 5.56 6.70 8.88
CA SER A 35 6.59 6.40 7.88
C SER A 35 7.39 5.15 8.26
N GLY A 36 8.08 4.53 7.29
CA GLY A 36 8.94 3.38 7.60
C GLY A 36 8.17 2.18 8.14
N GLY A 37 8.76 1.50 9.12
CA GLY A 37 8.15 0.40 9.88
C GLY A 37 6.90 0.76 10.70
N LEU A 38 6.56 2.06 10.77
CA LEU A 38 5.37 2.57 11.43
C LEU A 38 4.16 2.66 10.47
N ARG A 39 4.33 2.29 9.20
CA ARG A 39 3.23 2.16 8.23
C ARG A 39 2.73 0.72 8.11
N PRO A 40 1.40 0.49 8.06
CA PRO A 40 0.33 1.44 8.39
C PRO A 40 0.21 1.71 9.90
N ALA A 41 0.76 0.81 10.71
CA ALA A 41 0.87 0.90 12.16
C ALA A 41 2.23 0.35 12.61
N PRO A 42 2.70 0.67 13.83
CA PRO A 42 3.95 0.14 14.37
C PRO A 42 4.02 -1.39 14.29
N GLY A 43 5.10 -1.89 13.67
CA GLY A 43 5.38 -3.33 13.53
C GLY A 43 4.85 -3.97 12.25
N TRP A 44 4.09 -3.24 11.42
CA TRP A 44 3.43 -3.80 10.22
C TRP A 44 4.14 -3.42 8.91
N GLY A 45 5.27 -2.70 8.96
CA GLY A 45 6.01 -2.29 7.76
C GLY A 45 6.80 -3.41 7.07
N SER A 46 6.82 -4.62 7.63
CA SER A 46 7.49 -5.79 7.05
C SER A 46 6.63 -6.54 6.02
N HIS A 47 5.45 -6.03 5.69
CA HIS A 47 4.39 -6.68 4.92
C HIS A 47 3.71 -7.88 5.61
N ARG A 48 4.28 -8.44 6.69
CA ARG A 48 3.66 -9.51 7.48
C ARG A 48 2.60 -8.95 8.42
N MET A 49 1.46 -9.63 8.49
CA MET A 49 0.37 -9.26 9.39
C MET A 49 0.38 -10.13 10.66
N PRO A 50 -0.32 -9.71 11.74
CA PRO A 50 -0.44 -10.51 12.97
C PRO A 50 -1.12 -11.87 12.78
N ILE A 51 -1.77 -12.09 11.64
CA ILE A 51 -2.39 -13.36 11.25
C ILE A 51 -1.38 -14.11 10.37
N ALA A 52 -0.99 -15.32 10.79
CA ALA A 52 -0.04 -16.15 10.04
C ALA A 52 -0.54 -16.42 8.61
N GLY A 53 0.34 -16.25 7.63
CA GLY A 53 0.02 -16.40 6.20
C GLY A 53 -0.71 -15.20 5.57
N LEU A 54 -1.02 -14.15 6.33
CA LEU A 54 -1.61 -12.91 5.81
C LEU A 54 -0.52 -11.85 5.59
N PHE A 55 -0.51 -11.26 4.39
CA PHE A 55 0.44 -10.23 3.98
C PHE A 55 -0.29 -9.00 3.44
N GLN A 56 0.32 -7.82 3.57
CA GLN A 56 -0.22 -6.55 3.07
C GLN A 56 0.61 -5.97 1.92
N ALA A 57 -0.02 -5.82 0.76
CA ALA A 57 0.59 -5.30 -0.46
C ALA A 57 0.04 -3.92 -0.91
N GLY A 58 -0.88 -3.33 -0.13
CA GLY A 58 -1.57 -2.10 -0.49
C GLY A 58 -0.71 -0.84 -0.38
N VAL A 59 -1.20 0.26 -0.97
CA VAL A 59 -0.56 1.60 -0.95
C VAL A 59 -0.17 2.11 0.43
N THR A 60 -0.88 1.66 1.48
CA THR A 60 -0.66 2.05 2.87
C THR A 60 0.52 1.34 3.52
N ALA A 61 0.97 0.21 2.97
CA ALA A 61 2.16 -0.48 3.45
C ALA A 61 3.43 0.29 3.07
N HIS A 62 4.49 0.10 3.87
CA HIS A 62 5.82 0.61 3.55
C HIS A 62 6.30 0.10 2.18
N PRO A 63 7.04 0.88 1.38
CA PRO A 63 7.45 2.30 1.53
C PRO A 63 6.37 3.33 1.19
N GLY A 64 5.15 2.89 0.91
CA GLY A 64 4.10 3.69 0.29
C GLY A 64 4.06 3.41 -1.21
N GLY A 65 2.92 2.96 -1.70
CA GLY A 65 2.77 2.48 -3.07
C GLY A 65 1.73 3.24 -3.85
N SER A 66 2.13 4.30 -4.55
CA SER A 66 1.25 4.94 -5.53
C SER A 66 1.41 4.21 -6.87
N ILE A 67 1.54 4.98 -7.96
CA ILE A 67 1.91 4.48 -9.28
C ILE A 67 3.21 3.66 -9.33
N THR A 68 4.06 3.72 -8.30
CA THR A 68 5.33 2.98 -8.23
C THR A 68 5.13 1.49 -8.01
N GLY A 69 3.99 1.05 -7.46
CA GLY A 69 3.68 -0.36 -7.24
C GLY A 69 4.56 -1.10 -6.22
N VAL A 70 5.48 -0.41 -5.52
CA VAL A 70 6.52 -1.06 -4.71
C VAL A 70 5.99 -2.01 -3.64
N PRO A 71 4.96 -1.67 -2.82
CA PRO A 71 4.39 -2.63 -1.87
C PRO A 71 3.79 -3.87 -2.54
N GLY A 72 3.24 -3.70 -3.75
CA GLY A 72 2.74 -4.77 -4.60
C GLY A 72 3.83 -5.73 -5.04
N SER A 73 5.04 -5.23 -5.29
CA SER A 73 6.21 -6.05 -5.62
C SER A 73 6.89 -6.65 -4.39
N ASN A 74 6.94 -5.93 -3.26
CA ASN A 74 7.65 -6.38 -2.07
C ASN A 74 6.91 -7.47 -1.30
N ALA A 75 5.58 -7.37 -1.14
CA ALA A 75 4.82 -8.34 -0.36
C ALA A 75 4.94 -9.78 -0.89
N PRO A 76 4.90 -10.05 -2.21
CA PRO A 76 5.20 -11.37 -2.77
C PRO A 76 6.60 -11.88 -2.43
N MET A 77 7.63 -11.03 -2.44
CA MET A 77 9.00 -11.43 -2.07
C MET A 77 9.04 -11.93 -0.62
N VAL A 78 8.36 -11.23 0.27
CA VAL A 78 8.25 -11.59 1.69
C VAL A 78 7.50 -12.91 1.87
N LEU A 79 6.38 -13.09 1.13
CA LEU A 79 5.59 -14.31 1.14
C LEU A 79 6.42 -15.51 0.67
N LEU A 80 7.13 -15.39 -0.45
CA LEU A 80 7.91 -16.48 -1.03
C LEU A 80 9.04 -16.91 -0.10
N HIS A 81 9.71 -15.94 0.53
CA HIS A 81 10.70 -16.21 1.56
C HIS A 81 10.11 -16.98 2.76
N ASP A 82 8.92 -16.61 3.23
CA ASP A 82 8.25 -17.32 4.35
C ASP A 82 7.81 -18.74 3.97
N LEU A 83 7.54 -18.98 2.69
CA LEU A 83 7.26 -20.32 2.15
C LEU A 83 8.52 -21.14 1.85
N GLY A 84 9.72 -20.55 1.98
CA GLY A 84 10.99 -21.22 1.67
C GLY A 84 11.31 -21.33 0.18
N HIS A 85 10.73 -20.47 -0.65
CA HIS A 85 11.02 -20.39 -2.08
C HIS A 85 11.96 -19.23 -2.39
N ASP A 86 12.83 -19.40 -3.39
CA ASP A 86 13.60 -18.29 -3.96
C ASP A 86 12.68 -17.45 -4.85
N PRO A 87 12.43 -16.16 -4.53
CA PRO A 87 11.61 -15.31 -5.37
C PRO A 87 12.15 -15.11 -6.78
N ALA A 88 13.48 -15.16 -6.98
CA ALA A 88 14.08 -14.99 -8.29
C ALA A 88 13.72 -16.14 -9.24
N GLU A 89 13.58 -17.36 -8.71
CA GLU A 89 13.18 -18.54 -9.47
C GLU A 89 11.68 -18.52 -9.78
N VAL A 90 10.85 -18.08 -8.84
CA VAL A 90 9.38 -18.11 -8.99
C VAL A 90 8.87 -16.94 -9.84
N LEU A 91 9.50 -15.77 -9.73
CA LEU A 91 9.05 -14.54 -10.41
C LEU A 91 9.80 -14.26 -11.71
N SER A 92 10.73 -15.13 -12.13
CA SER A 92 11.40 -14.96 -13.42
C SER A 92 10.36 -14.94 -14.55
N PRO A 93 10.40 -13.94 -15.45
CA PRO A 93 9.52 -13.96 -16.61
C PRO A 93 9.84 -15.20 -17.45
N SER A 94 8.81 -16.01 -17.71
CA SER A 94 8.84 -17.12 -18.66
C SER A 94 9.12 -16.66 -20.08
#